data_AF-A0A6L6F1D4-F1
#
_entry.id   AF-A0A6L6F1D4-F1
#
_cell.length_a   1.000
_cell.length_b   1.000
_cell.length_c   1.000
_cell.angle_alpha   90.00
_cell.angle_beta   90.00
_cell.angle_gamma   90.00
#
_symmetry.space_group_name_H-M   'P 1'
#
loop_
_entity.id
_entity.type
_entity.pdbx_description
1 polymer ?
#
loop_
_entity_poly.entity_id
_entity_poly.type
_entity_poly.pdbx_seq_one_letter_code
_entity_poly.pdbx_strand_id
1 'polypeptide(L)'
;MYTKPLIRGGQHLLASQIHKRTRRPPAPGNNATTERGKTVPVPKRKTSRSNTRHRRSQWKAIVPNLVTCTNCSSKRLAHTACPTCGTYAKRRVLDV
;
A
#
# COMPACT_ATOMS: atom_id res chain seq x y z
N MET A 1 11.68 -3.16 -49.47
CA MET A 1 12.94 -2.38 -49.61
C MET A 1 12.65 -1.12 -50.41
N TYR A 2 12.50 0.03 -49.78
CA TYR A 2 12.84 1.36 -50.33
C TYR A 2 12.60 2.41 -49.23
N THR A 3 13.69 2.82 -48.56
CA THR A 3 14.37 4.13 -48.64
C THR A 3 13.73 5.23 -47.77
N LYS A 4 14.40 5.50 -46.64
CA LYS A 4 14.31 6.76 -45.91
C LYS A 4 14.79 7.92 -46.78
N PRO A 5 14.21 9.12 -46.63
CA PRO A 5 14.96 10.36 -46.76
C PRO A 5 15.10 11.07 -45.41
N LEU A 6 16.32 11.56 -45.19
CA LEU A 6 16.80 12.29 -44.03
C LEU A 6 16.57 13.81 -44.20
N ILE A 7 16.13 14.44 -43.11
CA ILE A 7 16.61 15.72 -42.52
C ILE A 7 16.62 16.98 -43.41
N ARG A 8 15.87 18.00 -42.96
CA ARG A 8 16.28 19.40 -42.69
C ARG A 8 14.99 20.17 -42.37
N GLY A 9 14.78 20.68 -41.16
CA GLY A 9 15.52 21.77 -40.56
C GLY A 9 14.58 22.98 -40.52
N GLY A 10 14.03 23.29 -39.35
CA GLY A 10 13.07 24.38 -39.17
C GLY A 10 13.10 24.84 -37.72
N GLN A 11 14.09 25.66 -37.43
CA GLN A 11 14.27 26.35 -36.16
C GLN A 11 13.12 27.34 -36.00
N HIS A 12 12.30 27.18 -34.97
CA HIS A 12 11.61 28.32 -34.38
C HIS A 12 11.95 28.38 -32.89
N LEU A 13 12.72 29.41 -32.60
CA LEU A 13 13.09 29.90 -31.29
C LEU A 13 11.83 30.15 -30.44
N LEU A 14 11.93 29.75 -29.17
CA LEU A 14 11.34 30.41 -28.00
C LEU A 14 9.92 30.94 -28.14
N ALA A 15 8.94 30.12 -27.74
CA ALA A 15 7.77 30.60 -27.03
C ALA A 15 7.86 30.11 -25.57
N SER A 16 8.69 30.81 -24.83
CA SER A 16 8.58 30.94 -23.39
C SER A 16 7.14 31.32 -23.04
N GLN A 17 6.31 30.45 -22.45
CA GLN A 17 5.33 30.92 -21.47
C GLN A 17 4.70 29.78 -20.65
N ILE A 18 5.51 29.23 -19.74
CA ILE A 18 5.01 28.73 -18.45
C ILE A 18 4.40 29.93 -17.74
N HIS A 19 3.11 30.20 -17.91
CA HIS A 19 2.39 31.23 -17.16
C HIS A 19 1.35 30.58 -16.24
N LYS A 20 1.85 30.28 -15.04
CA LYS A 20 1.19 30.51 -13.74
C LYS A 20 -0.14 29.77 -13.59
N ARG A 21 -0.06 28.53 -13.09
CA ARG A 21 -0.48 28.21 -11.72
C ARG A 21 -1.58 29.15 -11.20
N THR A 22 -2.83 28.74 -11.43
CA THR A 22 -3.95 28.82 -10.48
C THR A 22 -3.76 29.79 -9.31
N ARG A 23 -4.17 31.06 -9.46
CA ARG A 23 -4.51 31.88 -8.29
C ARG A 23 -5.89 31.47 -7.78
N ARG A 24 -5.95 30.29 -7.16
CA ARG A 24 -7.10 29.97 -6.29
C ARG A 24 -7.03 30.95 -5.12
N PRO A 25 -8.11 31.69 -4.79
CA PRO A 25 -8.08 32.61 -3.67
C PRO A 25 -7.72 31.85 -2.38
N PRO A 26 -6.94 32.45 -1.46
CA PRO A 26 -6.65 31.85 -0.17
C PRO A 26 -7.97 31.63 0.57
N ALA A 27 -8.10 30.47 1.22
CA ALA A 27 -9.24 30.20 2.10
C ALA A 27 -9.27 31.25 3.23
N PRO A 28 -10.45 31.74 3.64
CA PRO A 28 -10.53 32.62 4.80
C PRO A 28 -9.99 31.90 6.04
N GLY A 29 -9.21 32.66 6.81
CA GLY A 29 -8.36 32.20 7.90
C GLY A 29 -9.08 31.35 8.94
N ASN A 30 -8.34 30.38 9.45
CA ASN A 30 -8.61 29.73 10.71
C ASN A 30 -8.52 30.76 11.84
N ASN A 31 -9.67 31.18 12.36
CA ASN A 31 -9.75 31.82 13.67
C ASN A 31 -9.26 30.81 14.72
N ALA A 32 -7.96 30.77 14.93
CA ALA A 32 -7.30 30.12 16.05
C ALA A 32 -7.32 31.08 17.23
N THR A 33 -8.49 31.32 17.81
CA THR A 33 -8.53 31.68 19.22
C THR A 33 -8.02 30.46 19.98
N THR A 34 -6.79 30.60 20.46
CA THR A 34 -6.07 29.60 21.24
C THR A 34 -6.68 29.58 22.63
N GLU A 35 -7.75 28.81 22.81
CA GLU A 35 -8.36 28.56 24.11
C GLU A 35 -8.60 27.06 24.26
N ARG A 36 -7.72 26.44 25.06
CA ARG A 36 -7.68 25.04 25.52
C ARG A 36 -8.87 24.17 25.09
N GLY A 37 -8.76 23.52 23.93
CA GLY A 37 -9.78 22.58 23.45
C GLY A 37 -9.23 21.68 22.35
N LYS A 38 -8.83 20.46 22.71
CA LYS A 38 -8.24 19.45 21.82
C LYS A 38 -9.16 19.19 20.62
N THR A 39 -8.86 19.80 19.48
CA THR A 39 -9.55 19.49 18.22
C THR A 39 -8.94 18.20 17.67
N VAL A 40 -9.62 17.08 17.92
CA VAL A 40 -9.24 15.80 17.31
C VAL A 40 -9.47 15.88 15.80
N PRO A 41 -8.60 15.28 14.97
CA PRO A 41 -8.79 15.30 13.53
C PRO A 41 -10.08 14.57 13.17
N VAL A 42 -11.07 15.32 12.66
CA VAL A 42 -12.35 14.79 12.18
C VAL A 42 -12.34 14.77 10.64
N PRO A 43 -12.75 13.66 9.98
CA PRO A 43 -12.92 13.64 8.54
C PRO A 43 -13.89 14.73 8.06
N LYS A 44 -13.43 15.59 7.14
CA LYS A 44 -14.25 16.69 6.64
C LYS A 44 -15.49 16.23 5.87
N ARG A 45 -15.44 15.06 5.22
CA ARG A 45 -16.50 14.47 4.39
C ARG A 45 -16.48 12.95 4.45
N LYS A 46 -17.61 12.33 4.12
CA LYS A 46 -17.72 10.88 3.91
C LYS A 46 -16.87 10.45 2.71
N THR A 47 -16.06 9.41 2.89
CA THR A 47 -15.29 8.80 1.80
C THR A 47 -16.21 8.13 0.78
N SER A 48 -15.94 8.30 -0.52
CA SER A 48 -16.73 7.67 -1.59
C SER A 48 -16.70 6.13 -1.50
N ARG A 49 -17.71 5.48 -2.09
CA ARG A 49 -17.78 4.00 -2.18
C ARG A 49 -16.56 3.43 -2.90
N SER A 50 -16.09 4.10 -3.96
CA SER A 50 -14.90 3.70 -4.72
C SER A 50 -13.63 3.77 -3.87
N ASN A 51 -13.36 4.92 -3.23
CA ASN A 51 -12.16 5.10 -2.41
C ASN A 51 -12.10 4.16 -1.21
N THR A 52 -13.26 3.85 -0.62
CA THR A 52 -13.35 2.86 0.47
C THR A 52 -13.00 1.46 -0.01
N ARG A 53 -13.52 1.04 -1.17
CA ARG A 53 -13.22 -0.27 -1.77
C ARG A 53 -11.76 -0.36 -2.21
N HIS A 54 -11.23 0.69 -2.81
CA HIS A 54 -9.83 0.78 -3.21
C HIS A 54 -8.89 0.63 -2.00
N ARG A 55 -9.16 1.33 -0.88
CA ARG A 55 -8.35 1.16 0.33
C ARG A 55 -8.43 -0.26 0.91
N ARG A 56 -9.62 -0.87 0.91
CA ARG A 56 -9.84 -2.23 1.43
C ARG A 56 -9.32 -3.34 0.50
N SER A 57 -8.96 -3.05 -0.76
CA SER A 57 -8.52 -4.10 -1.68
C SER A 57 -7.21 -4.76 -1.23
N GLN A 58 -6.38 -4.03 -0.48
CA GLN A 58 -5.12 -4.52 0.08
C GLN A 58 -5.30 -5.32 1.38
N TRP A 59 -6.49 -5.35 1.97
CA TRP A 59 -6.75 -6.08 3.21
C TRP A 59 -7.10 -7.54 2.89
N LYS A 60 -6.08 -8.30 2.49
CA LYS A 60 -6.18 -9.72 2.16
C LYS A 60 -5.31 -10.53 3.11
N ALA A 61 -5.89 -11.57 3.71
CA ALA A 61 -5.12 -12.53 4.48
C ALA A 61 -4.33 -13.43 3.53
N ILE A 62 -3.07 -13.70 3.89
CA ILE A 62 -2.22 -14.66 3.19
C ILE A 62 -2.34 -15.99 3.92
N VAL A 63 -2.53 -17.07 3.17
CA VAL A 63 -2.58 -18.42 3.75
C VAL A 63 -1.19 -18.80 4.25
N PRO A 64 -1.05 -19.31 5.50
CA PRO A 64 0.25 -19.73 6.02
C PRO A 64 0.79 -20.94 5.25
N ASN A 65 2.11 -20.98 5.07
CA ASN A 65 2.78 -22.12 4.47
C ASN A 65 2.84 -23.28 5.46
N LEU A 66 2.12 -24.35 5.15
CA LEU A 66 2.04 -25.55 5.98
C LEU A 66 2.82 -26.70 5.36
N VAL A 67 3.63 -27.36 6.18
CA VAL A 67 4.40 -28.56 5.83
C VAL A 67 3.81 -29.79 6.50
N THR A 68 3.97 -30.96 5.88
CA THR A 68 3.57 -32.23 6.48
C THR A 68 4.55 -32.65 7.58
N CYS A 69 4.03 -33.08 8.72
CA CYS A 69 4.81 -33.69 9.77
C CYS A 69 5.21 -35.12 9.39
N THR A 70 6.45 -35.51 9.64
CA THR A 70 6.97 -36.85 9.30
C THR A 70 6.49 -37.94 10.25
N ASN A 71 6.09 -37.61 11.48
CA ASN A 71 5.69 -38.59 12.50
C ASN A 71 4.17 -38.87 12.50
N CYS A 72 3.34 -37.83 12.40
CA CYS A 72 1.88 -37.96 12.53
C CYS A 72 1.10 -37.54 11.28
N SER A 73 1.79 -37.21 10.18
CA SER A 73 1.21 -36.78 8.89
C SER A 73 0.31 -35.53 8.93
N SER A 74 0.14 -34.89 10.09
CA SER A 74 -0.62 -33.64 10.22
C SER A 74 0.12 -32.43 9.60
N LYS A 75 -0.63 -31.39 9.24
CA LYS A 75 -0.07 -30.12 8.76
C LYS A 75 0.44 -29.28 9.93
N ARG A 76 1.65 -28.75 9.81
CA ARG A 76 2.26 -27.85 10.80
C ARG A 76 2.93 -26.67 10.11
N LEU A 77 3.17 -25.60 10.86
CA LEU A 77 3.98 -24.48 10.40
C LEU A 77 5.44 -24.92 10.20
N ALA A 78 6.09 -24.36 9.18
CA ALA A 78 7.52 -24.53 8.99
C ALA A 78 8.29 -24.04 10.24
N HIS A 79 9.42 -24.68 10.55
CA HIS A 79 10.29 -24.37 11.69
C HIS A 79 9.66 -24.36 13.09
N THR A 80 8.42 -24.82 13.24
CA THR A 80 7.73 -24.93 14.53
C THR A 80 7.56 -26.41 14.92
N ALA A 81 7.55 -26.68 16.22
CA ALA A 81 7.18 -28.00 16.73
C ALA A 81 5.76 -28.37 16.30
N CYS A 82 5.52 -29.65 16.03
CA CYS A 82 4.21 -30.11 15.61
C CYS A 82 3.22 -29.98 16.79
N PRO A 83 2.07 -29.29 16.62
CA PRO A 83 1.12 -29.10 17.72
C PRO A 83 0.33 -30.36 18.07
N THR A 84 0.35 -31.41 17.22
CA THR A 84 -0.40 -32.64 17.45
C THR A 84 0.42 -33.74 18.13
N CYS A 85 1.72 -33.82 17.85
CA CYS A 85 2.59 -34.87 18.40
C CYS A 85 3.80 -34.34 19.17
N GLY A 86 3.94 -33.01 19.30
CA GLY A 86 5.00 -32.37 20.07
C GLY A 86 6.42 -32.56 19.50
N THR A 87 6.56 -33.11 18.28
CA THR A 87 7.87 -33.43 17.70
C THR A 87 8.46 -32.29 16.86
N TYR A 88 9.77 -32.09 17.00
CA TYR A 88 10.61 -31.21 16.19
C TYR A 88 11.95 -31.90 15.93
N ALA A 89 12.46 -31.84 14.70
CA ALA A 89 13.73 -32.47 14.32
C ALA A 89 13.87 -33.95 14.77
N LYS A 90 12.79 -34.74 14.61
CA LYS A 90 12.68 -36.16 15.00
C LYS A 90 12.81 -36.44 16.51
N ARG A 91 12.79 -35.42 17.37
CA ARG A 91 12.75 -35.57 18.82
C ARG A 91 11.42 -35.06 19.37
N ARG A 92 10.95 -35.64 20.47
CA ARG A 92 9.79 -35.12 21.22
C ARG A 92 10.28 -33.97 22.10
N VAL A 93 9.70 -32.79 21.90
CA VAL A 93 10.10 -31.54 22.60
C VAL A 93 8.97 -31.02 23.48
N LEU A 94 7.74 -31.28 23.10
CA LEU A 94 6.56 -30.92 23.89
C LEU A 94 5.89 -32.18 24.45
N ASP A 95 5.43 -32.08 25.69
CA ASP A 95 4.45 -33.00 26.25
C ASP A 95 3.06 -32.47 25.86
N VAL A 96 2.62 -32.91 24.68
CA VAL A 96 1.27 -32.72 24.14
C VAL A 96 0.55 -34.05 24.20
#